data_AF-A0A9X2IPR6-F1
#
_entry.id   AF-A0A9X2IPR6-F1
#
_cell.length_a   1.000
_cell.length_b   1.000
_cell.length_c   1.000
_cell.angle_alpha   90.00
_cell.angle_beta   90.00
_cell.angle_gamma   90.00
#
_symmetry.space_group_name_H-M   'P 1'
#
loop_
_entity.id
_entity.type
_entity.pdbx_description
1 polymer ?
#
loop_
_entity_poly.entity_id
_entity_poly.type
_entity_poly.pdbx_seq_one_letter_code
_entity_poly.pdbx_strand_id
1 'polypeptide(L)'
;MTYKKIVAAAILTSTFALAGCASDSGTANSATEEEQLPNGNEADSTTNETVESDIGQTFDDMLLAEAPPSEVAAYLQQHLSEIPVETASEIVYKFEQYQQKYLPHLEEKFHDSEIQVKIQEQFGFTPPTDEQIEEVEDTELAGLLTEMNENGYKLEMAEGMYFPIIDYHFYRPFMEDTAADAQAYIELMMAESDQVPAKDAALVIGWETIVERAVTQEKFLKDFPQSVFAGEAADLYAKYVTFLLFGLNNTPLFDYDANTIDSEAHAAFLSAVENGEDSETITLLDQYLTIIEANGGQLTEEVEEFRTDYSEALKEGI
;
A
#
# COMPACT_ATOMS: atom_id res chain seq x y z
N MET A 1 -11.09 -14.51 -31.02
CA MET A 1 -11.92 -13.32 -31.29
C MET A 1 -11.42 -12.24 -30.35
N THR A 2 -10.60 -11.34 -30.85
CA THR A 2 -9.76 -10.46 -30.04
C THR A 2 -10.09 -9.03 -30.45
N TYR A 3 -10.76 -8.27 -29.58
CA TYR A 3 -11.06 -6.87 -29.81
C TYR A 3 -10.10 -6.01 -28.98
N LYS A 4 -9.07 -5.47 -29.64
CA LYS A 4 -8.30 -4.33 -29.13
C LYS A 4 -9.02 -3.05 -29.55
N LYS A 5 -9.50 -2.26 -28.57
CA LYS A 5 -10.02 -0.91 -28.81
C LYS A 5 -8.87 0.09 -28.70
N ILE A 6 -8.64 0.83 -29.78
CA ILE A 6 -7.77 2.00 -29.85
C ILE A 6 -8.62 3.20 -29.47
N VAL A 7 -8.24 3.93 -28.43
CA VAL A 7 -8.81 5.25 -28.11
C VAL A 7 -7.82 6.31 -28.58
N ALA A 8 -8.26 7.13 -29.52
CA ALA A 8 -7.51 8.27 -30.05
C ALA A 8 -7.78 9.50 -29.17
N ALA A 9 -6.70 10.13 -28.70
CA ALA A 9 -6.73 11.41 -28.01
C ALA A 9 -6.97 12.56 -29.00
N ALA A 10 -7.92 13.44 -28.69
CA ALA A 10 -8.16 14.69 -29.39
C ALA A 10 -7.71 15.86 -28.50
N ILE A 11 -6.60 16.48 -28.87
CA ILE A 11 -6.06 17.68 -28.21
C ILE A 11 -6.76 18.91 -28.80
N LEU A 12 -7.52 19.63 -27.98
CA LEU A 12 -8.18 20.87 -28.35
C LEU A 12 -7.32 22.06 -27.89
N THR A 13 -6.58 22.66 -28.82
CA THR A 13 -5.75 23.86 -28.58
C THR A 13 -6.64 25.10 -28.50
N SER A 14 -6.66 25.75 -27.34
CA SER A 14 -7.36 27.02 -27.13
C SER A 14 -6.35 28.17 -27.00
N THR A 15 -6.17 28.92 -28.07
CA THR A 15 -5.40 30.17 -28.09
C THR A 15 -6.22 31.30 -27.47
N PHE A 16 -5.74 31.92 -26.39
CA PHE A 16 -6.21 33.23 -25.94
C PHE A 16 -5.13 34.28 -26.21
N ALA A 17 -5.45 35.21 -27.10
CA ALA A 17 -4.73 36.46 -27.29
C ALA A 17 -5.65 37.60 -26.83
N LEU A 18 -5.19 38.40 -25.85
CA LEU A 18 -5.67 39.76 -25.67
C LEU A 18 -4.48 40.67 -25.36
N ALA A 19 -4.39 41.74 -26.15
CA ALA A 19 -3.41 42.80 -26.08
C ALA A 19 -4.09 44.11 -25.66
N GLY A 20 -3.30 45.01 -25.04
CA GLY A 20 -3.57 46.45 -24.92
C GLY A 20 -4.27 46.85 -23.62
N CYS A 21 -3.95 47.96 -22.94
CA CYS A 21 -3.14 49.13 -23.27
C CYS A 21 -2.64 49.81 -21.98
N ALA A 22 -1.49 50.47 -22.07
CA ALA A 22 -0.99 51.44 -21.10
C ALA A 22 -1.21 52.87 -21.59
N SER A 23 -1.53 53.80 -20.68
CA SER A 23 -1.12 55.21 -20.75
C SER A 23 -1.41 55.96 -19.43
N ASP A 24 -0.34 56.16 -18.66
CA ASP A 24 0.15 57.39 -18.01
C ASP A 24 -0.81 58.50 -17.51
N SER A 25 -0.68 58.87 -16.23
CA SER A 25 -0.36 60.24 -15.76
C SER A 25 -0.52 60.38 -14.23
N GLY A 26 0.47 60.96 -13.56
CA GLY A 26 0.30 61.47 -12.18
C GLY A 26 1.56 61.54 -11.33
N THR A 27 2.30 62.64 -11.45
CA THR A 27 3.51 62.97 -10.69
C THR A 27 3.20 63.32 -9.22
N ALA A 28 3.91 62.73 -8.26
CA ALA A 28 4.23 63.37 -6.99
C ALA A 28 5.50 62.77 -6.39
N ASN A 29 6.47 63.65 -6.15
CA ASN A 29 7.83 63.38 -5.72
C ASN A 29 7.88 63.28 -4.18
N SER A 30 8.48 62.24 -3.63
CA SER A 30 9.09 62.28 -2.29
C SER A 30 10.25 61.31 -2.24
N ALA A 31 11.45 61.87 -2.14
CA ALA A 31 12.69 61.14 -1.99
C ALA A 31 12.71 60.40 -0.64
N THR A 32 13.04 59.12 -0.68
CA THR A 32 13.60 58.38 0.46
C THR A 32 14.60 57.37 -0.11
N GLU A 33 15.74 57.25 0.56
CA GLU A 33 16.94 56.53 0.16
C GLU A 33 16.68 55.09 -0.31
N GLU A 34 17.27 54.71 -1.46
CA GLU A 34 17.43 53.32 -1.87
C GLU A 34 18.49 52.66 -0.97
N GLU A 35 18.04 51.88 0.02
CA GLU A 35 18.81 50.71 0.47
C GLU A 35 18.61 49.59 -0.55
N GLN A 36 19.68 49.22 -1.26
CA GLN A 36 19.74 47.98 -2.02
C GLN A 36 19.64 46.79 -1.05
N LEU A 37 18.50 46.09 -1.07
CA LEU A 37 18.40 44.72 -0.57
C LEU A 37 18.97 43.76 -1.64
N PRO A 38 19.75 42.72 -1.26
CA PRO A 38 20.32 41.78 -2.21
C PRO A 38 19.22 40.93 -2.85
N ASN A 39 19.23 40.86 -4.18
CA ASN A 39 18.47 39.88 -4.95
C ASN A 39 19.07 38.49 -4.70
N GLY A 40 18.34 37.64 -4.00
CA GLY A 40 18.69 36.24 -3.81
C GLY A 40 17.43 35.40 -3.74
N ASN A 41 16.99 34.86 -4.88
CA ASN A 41 16.30 33.56 -4.94
C ASN A 41 16.01 32.99 -6.36
N GLU A 42 16.76 33.35 -7.40
CA GLU A 42 16.56 32.71 -8.73
C GLU A 42 17.55 31.56 -9.01
N ALA A 43 18.67 31.46 -8.29
CA ALA A 43 19.67 30.42 -8.55
C ALA A 43 19.37 29.07 -7.87
N ASP A 44 18.65 29.09 -6.75
CA ASP A 44 18.40 27.91 -5.89
C ASP A 44 17.24 27.04 -6.41
N SER A 45 16.21 27.67 -7.01
CA SER A 45 15.07 26.98 -7.60
C SER A 45 15.45 26.19 -8.86
N THR A 46 16.32 26.73 -9.72
CA THR A 46 16.70 26.08 -10.99
C THR A 46 17.67 24.91 -10.78
N THR A 47 18.51 24.96 -9.75
CA THR A 47 19.40 23.85 -9.39
C THR A 47 18.63 22.65 -8.85
N ASN A 48 17.63 22.88 -7.98
CA ASN A 48 16.85 21.79 -7.40
C ASN A 48 15.97 21.08 -8.44
N GLU A 49 15.35 21.83 -9.37
CA GLU A 49 14.58 21.23 -10.48
C GLU A 49 15.44 20.36 -11.41
N THR A 50 16.72 20.71 -11.60
CA THR A 50 17.63 19.93 -12.44
C THR A 50 18.05 18.64 -11.75
N VAL A 51 18.35 18.70 -10.44
CA VAL A 51 18.71 17.52 -9.63
C VAL A 51 17.55 16.53 -9.56
N GLU A 52 16.34 17.01 -9.29
CA GLU A 52 15.13 16.19 -9.25
C GLU A 52 14.88 15.48 -10.60
N SER A 53 15.01 16.22 -11.71
CA SER A 53 14.85 15.66 -13.06
C SER A 53 15.90 14.59 -13.37
N ASP A 54 17.17 14.80 -13.00
CA ASP A 54 18.25 13.86 -13.27
C ASP A 54 18.08 12.56 -12.44
N ILE A 55 17.63 12.70 -11.18
CA ILE A 55 17.35 11.56 -10.31
C ILE A 55 16.17 10.76 -10.82
N GLY A 56 15.07 11.43 -11.15
CA GLY A 56 13.88 10.78 -11.72
C GLY A 56 14.17 10.05 -13.03
N GLN A 57 14.95 10.67 -13.94
CA GLN A 57 15.32 10.04 -15.21
C GLN A 57 16.20 8.79 -15.00
N THR A 58 17.18 8.87 -14.09
CA THR A 58 18.06 7.73 -13.81
C THR A 58 17.27 6.57 -13.20
N PHE A 59 16.36 6.87 -12.26
CA PHE A 59 15.44 5.89 -11.70
C PHE A 59 14.59 5.22 -12.80
N ASP A 60 13.95 6.01 -13.67
CA ASP A 60 13.13 5.49 -14.77
C ASP A 60 13.95 4.63 -15.74
N ASP A 61 15.20 5.03 -16.04
CA ASP A 61 16.11 4.26 -16.89
C ASP A 61 16.49 2.91 -16.25
N MET A 62 16.68 2.85 -14.93
CA MET A 62 16.93 1.60 -14.20
C MET A 62 15.71 0.66 -14.26
N LEU A 63 14.50 1.20 -14.09
CA LEU A 63 13.28 0.39 -14.19
C LEU A 63 13.09 -0.14 -15.62
N LEU A 64 13.36 0.68 -16.64
CA LEU A 64 13.28 0.27 -18.05
C LEU A 64 14.33 -0.78 -18.42
N ALA A 65 15.49 -0.74 -17.77
CA ALA A 65 16.54 -1.75 -17.93
C ALA A 65 16.27 -3.04 -17.14
N GLU A 66 15.15 -3.13 -16.42
CA GLU A 66 14.79 -4.25 -15.53
C GLU A 66 15.91 -4.53 -14.49
N ALA A 67 16.51 -3.46 -13.94
CA ALA A 67 17.55 -3.58 -12.92
C ALA A 67 17.01 -4.31 -11.67
N PRO A 68 17.80 -5.16 -11.00
CA PRO A 68 17.37 -5.81 -9.76
C PRO A 68 16.84 -4.79 -8.74
N PRO A 69 15.73 -5.06 -8.04
CA PRO A 69 15.23 -4.18 -6.98
C PRO A 69 16.28 -3.74 -5.96
N SER A 70 17.28 -4.58 -5.66
CA SER A 70 18.39 -4.25 -4.79
C SER A 70 19.26 -3.09 -5.32
N GLU A 71 19.52 -3.05 -6.62
CA GLU A 71 20.28 -1.97 -7.27
C GLU A 71 19.47 -0.66 -7.28
N VAL A 72 18.18 -0.74 -7.59
CA VAL A 72 17.27 0.42 -7.55
C VAL A 72 17.18 0.96 -6.12
N ALA A 73 17.00 0.10 -5.12
CA ALA A 73 16.96 0.50 -3.73
C ALA A 73 18.25 1.19 -3.27
N ALA A 74 19.41 0.67 -3.64
CA ALA A 74 20.70 1.29 -3.32
C ALA A 74 20.82 2.70 -3.94
N TYR A 75 20.34 2.87 -5.17
CA TYR A 75 20.27 4.18 -5.82
C TYR A 75 19.35 5.15 -5.06
N LEU A 76 18.15 4.69 -4.67
CA LEU A 76 17.20 5.50 -3.90
C LEU A 76 17.75 5.90 -2.53
N GLN A 77 18.36 4.98 -1.78
CA GLN A 77 18.97 5.30 -0.48
C GLN A 77 20.04 6.39 -0.57
N GLN A 78 20.73 6.49 -1.71
CA GLN A 78 21.74 7.51 -1.91
C GLN A 78 21.15 8.89 -2.23
N HIS A 79 20.01 8.93 -2.92
CA HIS A 79 19.56 10.14 -3.62
C HIS A 79 18.20 10.69 -3.18
N LEU A 80 17.37 9.94 -2.44
CA LEU A 80 16.04 10.42 -2.02
C LEU A 80 16.12 11.69 -1.16
N SER A 81 17.12 11.80 -0.27
CA SER A 81 17.33 13.01 0.55
C SER A 81 17.69 14.28 -0.24
N GLU A 82 18.02 14.15 -1.54
CA GLU A 82 18.40 15.27 -2.41
C GLU A 82 17.20 15.94 -3.10
N ILE A 83 15.99 15.36 -2.99
CA ILE A 83 14.77 15.83 -3.65
C ILE A 83 13.67 16.18 -2.62
N PRO A 84 12.62 16.92 -3.01
CA PRO A 84 11.47 17.17 -2.14
C PRO A 84 10.83 15.88 -1.66
N VAL A 85 10.39 15.85 -0.39
CA VAL A 85 9.82 14.65 0.24
C VAL A 85 8.56 14.15 -0.46
N GLU A 86 7.80 15.03 -1.10
CA GLU A 86 6.64 14.66 -1.91
C GLU A 86 7.07 13.89 -3.17
N THR A 87 8.09 14.37 -3.89
CA THR A 87 8.66 13.66 -5.04
C THR A 87 9.31 12.35 -4.61
N ALA A 88 9.98 12.32 -3.47
CA ALA A 88 10.53 11.10 -2.89
C ALA A 88 9.44 10.05 -2.62
N SER A 89 8.29 10.46 -2.05
CA SER A 89 7.14 9.58 -1.86
C SER A 89 6.62 9.02 -3.18
N GLU A 90 6.53 9.83 -4.24
CA GLU A 90 6.12 9.36 -5.58
C GLU A 90 7.09 8.34 -6.18
N ILE A 91 8.39 8.53 -6.00
CA ILE A 91 9.42 7.59 -6.47
C ILE A 91 9.34 6.29 -5.67
N VAL A 92 9.17 6.34 -4.35
CA VAL A 92 9.00 5.15 -3.50
C VAL A 92 7.75 4.37 -3.88
N TYR A 93 6.63 5.05 -4.16
CA TYR A 93 5.43 4.42 -4.71
C TYR A 93 5.72 3.69 -6.05
N LYS A 94 6.40 4.36 -7.00
CA LYS A 94 6.77 3.72 -8.28
C LYS A 94 7.71 2.52 -8.07
N PHE A 95 8.60 2.59 -7.08
CA PHE A 95 9.50 1.50 -6.75
C PHE A 95 8.77 0.28 -6.20
N GLU A 96 7.79 0.47 -5.30
CA GLU A 96 6.89 -0.60 -4.85
C GLU A 96 6.16 -1.26 -6.02
N GLN A 97 5.59 -0.45 -6.92
CA GLN A 97 4.91 -0.95 -8.10
C GLN A 97 5.85 -1.71 -9.05
N TYR A 98 7.13 -1.34 -9.08
CA TYR A 98 8.15 -2.08 -9.80
C TYR A 98 8.48 -3.41 -9.11
N GLN A 99 8.65 -3.42 -7.80
CA GLN A 99 8.92 -4.62 -7.01
C GLN A 99 7.75 -5.62 -7.14
N GLN A 100 6.50 -5.18 -7.07
CA GLN A 100 5.34 -6.02 -7.35
C GLN A 100 5.36 -6.66 -8.74
N LYS A 101 5.84 -5.94 -9.77
CA LYS A 101 6.00 -6.47 -11.14
C LYS A 101 7.18 -7.42 -11.29
N TYR A 102 8.20 -7.27 -10.44
CA TYR A 102 9.38 -8.12 -10.42
C TYR A 102 9.12 -9.44 -9.68
N LEU A 103 8.22 -9.45 -8.69
CA LEU A 103 7.88 -10.61 -7.86
C LEU A 103 7.66 -11.92 -8.65
N PRO A 104 6.91 -11.95 -9.78
CA PRO A 104 6.70 -13.19 -10.54
C PRO A 104 8.00 -13.86 -11.04
N HIS A 105 9.07 -13.08 -11.27
CA HIS A 105 10.38 -13.64 -11.66
C HIS A 105 11.03 -14.44 -10.53
N LEU A 106 10.81 -14.05 -9.27
CA LEU A 106 11.26 -14.80 -8.12
C LEU A 106 10.33 -15.99 -7.86
N GLU A 107 9.01 -15.80 -7.93
CA GLU A 107 8.02 -16.87 -7.77
C GLU A 107 8.31 -18.06 -8.71
N GLU A 108 8.66 -17.79 -9.97
CA GLU A 108 9.03 -18.85 -10.93
C GLU A 108 10.20 -19.72 -10.42
N LYS A 109 11.22 -19.11 -9.80
CA LYS A 109 12.36 -19.83 -9.22
C LYS A 109 11.95 -20.65 -8.00
N PHE A 110 11.11 -20.08 -7.13
CA PHE A 110 10.64 -20.77 -5.92
C PHE A 110 9.66 -21.89 -6.25
N HIS A 111 8.89 -21.82 -7.34
CA HIS A 111 7.99 -22.89 -7.77
C HIS A 111 8.70 -24.14 -8.32
N ASP A 112 10.02 -24.11 -8.50
CA ASP A 112 10.79 -25.30 -8.86
C ASP A 112 10.68 -26.37 -7.76
N SER A 113 10.37 -27.60 -8.17
CA SER A 113 10.11 -28.69 -7.22
C SER A 113 11.35 -29.12 -6.42
N GLU A 114 12.56 -29.02 -7.00
CA GLU A 114 13.79 -29.33 -6.28
C GLU A 114 14.06 -28.26 -5.22
N ILE A 115 13.82 -26.99 -5.56
CA ILE A 115 13.89 -25.88 -4.61
C ILE A 115 12.88 -26.04 -3.47
N GLN A 116 11.62 -26.35 -3.77
CA GLN A 116 10.59 -26.58 -2.73
C GLN A 116 10.99 -27.71 -1.76
N VAL A 117 11.51 -28.83 -2.29
CA VAL A 117 12.00 -29.93 -1.46
C VAL A 117 13.17 -29.49 -0.59
N LYS A 118 14.14 -28.75 -1.15
CA LYS A 118 15.28 -28.23 -0.38
C LYS A 118 14.84 -27.29 0.75
N ILE A 119 13.91 -26.37 0.47
CA ILE A 119 13.35 -25.45 1.48
C ILE A 119 12.64 -26.24 2.57
N GLN A 120 11.80 -27.22 2.20
CA GLN A 120 11.06 -28.04 3.15
C GLN A 120 11.97 -28.94 4.00
N GLU A 121 13.02 -29.53 3.42
CA GLU A 121 14.01 -30.32 4.16
C GLU A 121 14.80 -29.46 5.16
N GLN A 122 15.09 -28.21 4.80
CA GLN A 122 15.83 -27.27 5.64
C GLN A 122 14.98 -26.65 6.76
N PHE A 123 13.73 -26.22 6.46
CA PHE A 123 12.92 -25.39 7.36
C PHE A 123 11.59 -26.01 7.79
N GLY A 124 11.19 -27.14 7.20
CA GLY A 124 9.92 -27.80 7.52
C GLY A 124 8.71 -27.11 6.90
N PHE A 125 7.76 -26.69 7.74
CA PHE A 125 6.47 -26.07 7.34
C PHE A 125 6.29 -24.67 7.95
N THR A 126 7.40 -23.96 8.14
CA THR A 126 7.39 -22.61 8.72
C THR A 126 8.35 -21.76 7.91
N PRO A 127 7.94 -20.56 7.45
CA PRO A 127 8.83 -19.63 6.79
C PRO A 127 10.10 -19.38 7.63
N PRO A 128 11.29 -19.41 7.02
CA PRO A 128 12.52 -19.16 7.73
C PRO A 128 12.64 -17.69 8.15
N THR A 129 13.34 -17.47 9.27
CA THR A 129 13.87 -16.15 9.64
C THR A 129 15.16 -15.86 8.88
N ASP A 130 15.57 -14.60 8.81
CA ASP A 130 16.84 -14.20 8.17
C ASP A 130 18.04 -14.92 8.80
N GLU A 131 18.06 -15.07 10.13
CA GLU A 131 19.11 -15.81 10.84
C GLU A 131 19.21 -17.27 10.37
N GLN A 132 18.08 -17.92 10.12
CA GLN A 132 18.04 -19.30 9.61
C GLN A 132 18.48 -19.40 8.14
N ILE A 133 18.25 -18.35 7.35
CA ILE A 133 18.71 -18.28 5.96
C ILE A 133 20.25 -18.24 5.91
N GLU A 134 20.90 -17.49 6.82
CA GLU A 134 22.36 -17.41 6.89
C GLU A 134 23.04 -18.75 7.22
N GLU A 135 22.32 -19.68 7.84
CA GLU A 135 22.82 -21.00 8.24
C GLU A 135 22.68 -22.07 7.14
N VAL A 136 22.12 -21.74 5.96
CA VAL A 136 21.90 -22.69 4.87
C VAL A 136 23.22 -23.13 4.24
N GLU A 137 23.51 -24.43 4.30
CA GLU A 137 24.74 -25.01 3.72
C GLU A 137 24.63 -25.29 2.20
N ASP A 138 23.43 -25.58 1.68
CA ASP A 138 23.23 -25.82 0.24
C ASP A 138 23.45 -24.52 -0.53
N THR A 139 24.54 -24.47 -1.31
CA THR A 139 25.00 -23.22 -1.95
C THR A 139 24.03 -22.65 -2.96
N GLU A 140 23.23 -23.50 -3.61
CA GLU A 140 22.22 -23.05 -4.58
C GLU A 140 21.02 -22.44 -3.85
N LEU A 141 20.50 -23.13 -2.84
CA LEU A 141 19.41 -22.62 -2.01
C LEU A 141 19.80 -21.33 -1.28
N ALA A 142 20.99 -21.31 -0.66
CA ALA A 142 21.51 -20.14 0.03
C ALA A 142 21.64 -18.93 -0.93
N GLY A 143 22.13 -19.17 -2.15
CA GLY A 143 22.22 -18.14 -3.18
C GLY A 143 20.85 -17.57 -3.57
N LEU A 144 19.84 -18.43 -3.75
CA LEU A 144 18.48 -18.00 -4.10
C LEU A 144 17.79 -17.23 -2.97
N LEU A 145 17.91 -17.68 -1.73
CA LEU A 145 17.34 -17.00 -0.56
C LEU A 145 18.04 -15.65 -0.32
N THR A 146 19.35 -15.58 -0.51
CA THR A 146 20.10 -14.32 -0.44
C THR A 146 19.65 -13.36 -1.54
N GLU A 147 19.54 -13.83 -2.78
CA GLU A 147 19.03 -13.02 -3.90
C GLU A 147 17.63 -12.46 -3.58
N MET A 148 16.73 -13.29 -3.04
CA MET A 148 15.39 -12.88 -2.62
C MET A 148 15.44 -11.77 -1.56
N ASN A 149 16.19 -11.99 -0.47
CA ASN A 149 16.31 -11.04 0.64
C ASN A 149 16.93 -9.70 0.19
N GLU A 150 18.01 -9.74 -0.59
CA GLU A 150 18.66 -8.53 -1.10
C GLU A 150 17.73 -7.68 -1.96
N ASN A 151 16.78 -8.30 -2.66
CA ASN A 151 15.79 -7.62 -3.48
C ASN A 151 14.52 -7.21 -2.71
N GLY A 152 14.51 -7.34 -1.38
CA GLY A 152 13.43 -6.87 -0.50
C GLY A 152 12.23 -7.79 -0.41
N TYR A 153 12.44 -9.09 -0.54
CA TYR A 153 11.40 -10.11 -0.41
C TYR A 153 11.73 -11.06 0.75
N LYS A 154 10.69 -11.69 1.30
CA LYS A 154 10.81 -12.78 2.28
C LYS A 154 9.96 -13.97 1.85
N LEU A 155 10.24 -15.13 2.43
CA LEU A 155 9.40 -16.31 2.20
C LEU A 155 8.11 -16.27 3.02
N GLU A 156 7.06 -16.77 2.40
CA GLU A 156 5.82 -17.16 3.05
C GLU A 156 5.42 -18.57 2.59
N MET A 157 4.56 -19.23 3.34
CA MET A 157 4.01 -20.55 3.03
C MET A 157 2.48 -20.54 3.08
N ALA A 158 1.86 -21.09 2.04
CA ALA A 158 0.45 -21.44 1.98
C ALA A 158 0.28 -22.74 1.19
N GLU A 159 -0.71 -23.56 1.55
CA GLU A 159 -0.99 -24.85 0.89
C GLU A 159 0.22 -25.80 0.77
N GLY A 160 1.18 -25.70 1.69
CA GLY A 160 2.40 -26.52 1.70
C GLY A 160 3.45 -26.11 0.67
N MET A 161 3.28 -24.95 0.03
CA MET A 161 4.22 -24.37 -0.93
C MET A 161 4.82 -23.09 -0.35
N TYR A 162 6.12 -22.92 -0.53
CA TYR A 162 6.81 -21.66 -0.23
C TYR A 162 6.78 -20.72 -1.43
N PHE A 163 6.56 -19.44 -1.20
CA PHE A 163 6.61 -18.41 -2.23
C PHE A 163 7.12 -17.09 -1.64
N PRO A 164 7.81 -16.27 -2.44
CA PRO A 164 8.23 -14.96 -1.98
C PRO A 164 7.04 -14.02 -1.85
N ILE A 165 7.12 -13.10 -0.88
CA ILE A 165 6.27 -11.91 -0.74
C ILE A 165 7.19 -10.71 -0.52
N ILE A 166 6.70 -9.50 -0.77
CA ILE A 166 7.46 -8.29 -0.43
C ILE A 166 7.62 -8.21 1.09
N ASP A 167 8.84 -7.97 1.55
CA ASP A 167 9.09 -7.62 2.93
C ASP A 167 9.11 -6.10 3.09
N TYR A 168 8.04 -5.52 3.63
CA TYR A 168 7.95 -4.06 3.74
C TYR A 168 8.94 -3.47 4.74
N HIS A 169 9.62 -4.28 5.55
CA HIS A 169 10.76 -3.82 6.35
C HIS A 169 11.89 -3.26 5.48
N PHE A 170 12.00 -3.74 4.23
CA PHE A 170 12.95 -3.25 3.25
C PHE A 170 12.80 -1.76 2.95
N TYR A 171 11.62 -1.18 3.17
CA TYR A 171 11.34 0.24 2.90
C TYR A 171 11.71 1.18 4.04
N ARG A 172 12.05 0.66 5.24
CA ARG A 172 12.41 1.49 6.39
C ARG A 172 13.49 2.55 6.10
N PRO A 173 14.57 2.26 5.34
CA PRO A 173 15.58 3.28 5.04
C PRO A 173 15.05 4.48 4.26
N PHE A 174 13.92 4.36 3.55
CA PHE A 174 13.32 5.45 2.78
C PHE A 174 12.40 6.33 3.61
N MET A 175 11.96 5.88 4.79
CA MET A 175 10.94 6.56 5.58
C MET A 175 11.38 7.97 6.00
N GLU A 176 12.65 8.16 6.36
CA GLU A 176 13.17 9.47 6.81
C GLU A 176 13.17 10.54 5.71
N ASP A 177 13.25 10.13 4.44
CA ASP A 177 13.36 11.02 3.28
C ASP A 177 12.02 11.19 2.53
N THR A 178 10.93 10.63 3.05
CA THR A 178 9.60 10.67 2.43
C THR A 178 8.60 11.44 3.28
N ALA A 179 7.50 11.86 2.65
CA ALA A 179 6.43 12.57 3.34
C ALA A 179 5.67 11.65 4.33
N ALA A 180 4.95 12.25 5.26
CA ALA A 180 4.28 11.53 6.35
C ALA A 180 3.25 10.49 5.88
N ASP A 181 2.67 10.68 4.69
CA ASP A 181 1.76 9.71 4.08
C ASP A 181 2.51 8.44 3.65
N ALA A 182 3.66 8.55 3.00
CA ALA A 182 4.48 7.39 2.66
C ALA A 182 4.92 6.61 3.91
N GLN A 183 5.33 7.31 4.97
CA GLN A 183 5.71 6.69 6.24
C GLN A 183 4.54 5.87 6.82
N ALA A 184 3.34 6.48 6.90
CA ALA A 184 2.16 5.80 7.41
C ALA A 184 1.73 4.61 6.54
N TYR A 185 1.85 4.72 5.21
CA TYR A 185 1.57 3.62 4.29
C TYR A 185 2.58 2.47 4.44
N ILE A 186 3.87 2.76 4.58
CA ILE A 186 4.90 1.73 4.80
C ILE A 186 4.63 1.00 6.12
N GLU A 187 4.24 1.69 7.19
CA GLU A 187 3.87 1.06 8.47
C GLU A 187 2.66 0.13 8.34
N LEU A 188 1.62 0.56 7.60
CA LEU A 188 0.47 -0.29 7.27
C LEU A 188 0.91 -1.58 6.57
N MET A 189 1.73 -1.46 5.54
CA MET A 189 2.14 -2.60 4.73
C MET A 189 3.18 -3.49 5.43
N MET A 190 3.97 -2.95 6.36
CA MET A 190 4.79 -3.74 7.28
C MET A 190 3.91 -4.68 8.10
N ALA A 191 2.82 -4.19 8.71
CA ALA A 191 1.89 -5.03 9.45
C ALA A 191 1.25 -6.12 8.57
N GLU A 192 0.86 -5.78 7.33
CA GLU A 192 0.32 -6.76 6.37
C GLU A 192 1.33 -7.85 6.01
N SER A 193 2.59 -7.49 5.80
CA SER A 193 3.64 -8.43 5.42
C SER A 193 4.14 -9.29 6.59
N ASP A 194 4.12 -8.77 7.83
CA ASP A 194 4.53 -9.51 9.03
C ASP A 194 3.52 -10.58 9.41
N GLN A 195 2.25 -10.26 9.25
CA GLN A 195 1.16 -11.17 9.53
C GLN A 195 0.12 -11.03 8.43
N VAL A 196 0.26 -11.88 7.41
CA VAL A 196 -0.72 -11.94 6.33
C VAL A 196 -2.09 -12.30 6.90
N PRO A 197 -3.17 -11.59 6.51
CA PRO A 197 -4.47 -11.76 7.18
C PRO A 197 -5.19 -13.05 6.80
N ALA A 198 -4.87 -13.64 5.63
CA ALA A 198 -5.58 -14.77 5.09
C ALA A 198 -4.68 -15.75 4.32
N LYS A 199 -4.96 -17.04 4.46
CA LYS A 199 -4.34 -18.16 3.71
C LYS A 199 -5.37 -19.23 3.44
N ASP A 200 -5.35 -19.87 2.26
CA ASP A 200 -6.29 -20.94 1.88
C ASP A 200 -7.76 -20.57 2.23
N ALA A 201 -8.18 -19.37 1.80
CA ALA A 201 -9.51 -18.80 2.09
C ALA A 201 -9.93 -18.86 3.58
N ALA A 202 -8.99 -18.83 4.52
CA ALA A 202 -9.20 -18.71 5.95
C ALA A 202 -8.52 -17.43 6.45
N LEU A 203 -9.15 -16.75 7.40
CA LEU A 203 -8.51 -15.73 8.20
C LEU A 203 -7.52 -16.43 9.13
N VAL A 204 -6.27 -15.95 9.14
CA VAL A 204 -5.19 -16.51 9.98
C VAL A 204 -4.72 -15.53 11.06
N ILE A 205 -5.38 -14.39 11.16
CA ILE A 205 -5.30 -13.43 12.27
C ILE A 205 -6.67 -13.30 12.94
N GLY A 206 -6.70 -12.86 14.19
CA GLY A 206 -7.94 -12.74 14.97
C GLY A 206 -8.82 -11.56 14.53
N TRP A 207 -10.12 -11.66 14.83
CA TRP A 207 -11.10 -10.62 14.49
C TRP A 207 -10.79 -9.24 15.08
N GLU A 208 -10.21 -9.17 16.29
CA GLU A 208 -9.75 -7.91 16.88
C GLU A 208 -8.71 -7.22 15.99
N THR A 209 -7.73 -7.98 15.47
CA THR A 209 -6.71 -7.46 14.55
C THR A 209 -7.32 -7.05 13.21
N ILE A 210 -8.34 -7.77 12.71
CA ILE A 210 -9.06 -7.36 11.49
C ILE A 210 -9.73 -6.00 11.69
N VAL A 211 -10.40 -5.78 12.84
CA VAL A 211 -11.03 -4.48 13.15
C VAL A 211 -9.97 -3.38 13.28
N GLU A 212 -8.90 -3.63 14.04
CA GLU A 212 -7.81 -2.65 14.25
C GLU A 212 -7.19 -2.21 12.91
N ARG A 213 -6.91 -3.16 12.02
CA ARG A 213 -6.34 -2.87 10.71
C ARG A 213 -7.31 -2.10 9.82
N ALA A 214 -8.59 -2.46 9.82
CA ALA A 214 -9.62 -1.71 9.08
C ALA A 214 -9.70 -0.24 9.55
N VAL A 215 -9.71 0.00 10.87
CA VAL A 215 -9.71 1.37 11.43
C VAL A 215 -8.44 2.13 11.08
N THR A 216 -7.28 1.46 11.09
CA THR A 216 -6.00 2.10 10.73
C THR A 216 -5.96 2.48 9.25
N GLN A 217 -6.49 1.61 8.38
CA GLN A 217 -6.60 1.88 6.94
C GLN A 217 -7.60 3.02 6.65
N GLU A 218 -8.76 3.04 7.33
CA GLU A 218 -9.72 4.15 7.27
C GLU A 218 -9.06 5.48 7.68
N LYS A 219 -8.30 5.45 8.79
CA LYS A 219 -7.59 6.63 9.29
C LYS A 219 -6.59 7.16 8.27
N PHE A 220 -5.83 6.28 7.61
CA PHE A 220 -4.92 6.68 6.54
C PHE A 220 -5.65 7.43 5.42
N LEU A 221 -6.77 6.89 4.94
CA LEU A 221 -7.56 7.50 3.87
C LEU A 221 -8.12 8.87 4.25
N LYS A 222 -8.47 9.05 5.53
CA LYS A 222 -8.97 10.32 6.07
C LYS A 222 -7.87 11.35 6.27
N ASP A 223 -6.71 10.93 6.76
CA ASP A 223 -5.58 11.83 7.05
C ASP A 223 -4.84 12.22 5.76
N PHE A 224 -4.81 11.32 4.76
CA PHE A 224 -4.06 11.50 3.51
C PHE A 224 -4.89 11.24 2.23
N PRO A 225 -6.02 11.94 2.03
CA PRO A 225 -6.95 11.68 0.92
C PRO A 225 -6.39 12.01 -0.47
N GLN A 226 -5.23 12.67 -0.55
CA GLN A 226 -4.55 13.02 -1.81
C GLN A 226 -3.21 12.29 -1.96
N SER A 227 -2.91 11.33 -1.08
CA SER A 227 -1.70 10.53 -1.17
C SER A 227 -1.69 9.71 -2.46
N VAL A 228 -0.50 9.52 -3.02
CA VAL A 228 -0.30 8.57 -4.12
C VAL A 228 -0.63 7.12 -3.72
N PHE A 229 -0.58 6.81 -2.42
CA PHE A 229 -0.90 5.50 -1.87
C PHE A 229 -2.39 5.31 -1.54
N ALA A 230 -3.22 6.35 -1.68
CA ALA A 230 -4.62 6.30 -1.27
C ALA A 230 -5.42 5.23 -2.02
N GLY A 231 -5.08 4.93 -3.28
CA GLY A 231 -5.72 3.86 -4.04
C GLY A 231 -5.47 2.48 -3.43
N GLU A 232 -4.21 2.15 -3.14
CA GLU A 232 -3.81 0.86 -2.55
C GLU A 232 -4.40 0.71 -1.13
N ALA A 233 -4.36 1.78 -0.33
CA ALA A 233 -4.96 1.79 1.00
C ALA A 233 -6.49 1.62 0.95
N ALA A 234 -7.16 2.16 -0.07
CA ALA A 234 -8.61 2.02 -0.26
C ALA A 234 -8.99 0.58 -0.64
N ASP A 235 -8.23 -0.04 -1.55
CA ASP A 235 -8.43 -1.44 -1.91
C ASP A 235 -8.18 -2.37 -0.70
N LEU A 236 -7.16 -2.07 0.11
CA LEU A 236 -6.89 -2.78 1.36
C LEU A 236 -8.04 -2.61 2.36
N TYR A 237 -8.48 -1.38 2.61
CA TYR A 237 -9.63 -1.09 3.47
C TYR A 237 -10.88 -1.85 3.02
N ALA A 238 -11.17 -1.84 1.72
CA ALA A 238 -12.35 -2.51 1.18
C ALA A 238 -12.29 -4.04 1.37
N LYS A 239 -11.09 -4.63 1.26
CA LYS A 239 -10.85 -6.04 1.57
C LYS A 239 -11.11 -6.34 3.04
N TYR A 240 -10.64 -5.49 3.97
CA TYR A 240 -10.87 -5.69 5.40
C TYR A 240 -12.34 -5.50 5.79
N VAL A 241 -13.04 -4.53 5.23
CA VAL A 241 -14.49 -4.40 5.39
C VAL A 241 -15.22 -5.66 4.90
N THR A 242 -14.77 -6.24 3.78
CA THR A 242 -15.32 -7.52 3.30
C THR A 242 -15.09 -8.65 4.31
N PHE A 243 -13.90 -8.71 4.94
CA PHE A 243 -13.67 -9.67 6.03
C PHE A 243 -14.63 -9.44 7.20
N LEU A 244 -14.83 -8.21 7.64
CA LEU A 244 -15.74 -7.86 8.73
C LEU A 244 -17.20 -8.21 8.45
N LEU A 245 -17.62 -8.15 7.17
CA LEU A 245 -19.01 -8.41 6.77
C LEU A 245 -19.31 -9.88 6.48
N PHE A 246 -18.33 -10.63 5.97
CA PHE A 246 -18.54 -11.98 5.44
C PHE A 246 -17.63 -13.05 6.07
N GLY A 247 -16.46 -12.66 6.58
CA GLY A 247 -15.36 -13.57 6.84
C GLY A 247 -14.78 -14.12 5.54
N LEU A 248 -14.29 -15.36 5.58
CA LEU A 248 -13.79 -16.09 4.42
C LEU A 248 -14.37 -17.51 4.37
N ASN A 249 -14.21 -18.23 3.26
CA ASN A 249 -14.85 -19.53 3.07
C ASN A 249 -14.54 -20.56 4.16
N ASN A 250 -13.30 -20.60 4.65
CA ASN A 250 -12.86 -21.53 5.68
C ASN A 250 -12.95 -20.96 7.10
N THR A 251 -13.27 -19.67 7.23
CA THR A 251 -13.52 -18.96 8.49
C THR A 251 -14.67 -17.96 8.28
N PRO A 252 -15.89 -18.46 8.00
CA PRO A 252 -17.00 -17.59 7.66
C PRO A 252 -17.44 -16.83 8.91
N LEU A 253 -17.93 -15.60 8.72
CA LEU A 253 -18.50 -14.83 9.85
C LEU A 253 -19.74 -15.52 10.43
N PHE A 254 -20.51 -16.20 9.59
CA PHE A 254 -21.68 -16.99 10.02
C PHE A 254 -21.45 -18.46 9.72
N ASP A 255 -21.72 -19.31 10.69
CA ASP A 255 -21.64 -20.76 10.53
C ASP A 255 -22.58 -21.24 9.41
N TYR A 256 -22.09 -22.10 8.52
CA TYR A 256 -22.85 -22.53 7.34
C TYR A 256 -24.11 -23.35 7.67
N ASP A 257 -24.12 -24.07 8.80
CA ASP A 257 -25.23 -24.96 9.16
C ASP A 257 -26.23 -24.25 10.09
N ALA A 258 -25.71 -23.55 11.10
CA ALA A 258 -26.50 -22.87 12.12
C ALA A 258 -26.94 -21.47 11.68
N ASN A 259 -26.27 -20.88 10.67
CA ASN A 259 -26.39 -19.48 10.28
C ASN A 259 -26.14 -18.51 11.44
N THR A 260 -25.43 -18.93 12.49
CA THR A 260 -25.15 -18.08 13.64
C THR A 260 -23.81 -17.38 13.48
N ILE A 261 -23.74 -16.11 13.92
CA ILE A 261 -22.48 -15.38 13.93
C ILE A 261 -21.42 -16.09 14.79
N ASP A 262 -20.18 -16.06 14.31
CA ASP A 262 -19.01 -16.51 15.04
C ASP A 262 -18.88 -15.74 16.36
N SER A 263 -18.71 -16.46 17.47
CA SER A 263 -18.72 -15.84 18.79
C SER A 263 -17.48 -14.99 19.06
N GLU A 264 -16.34 -15.32 18.44
CA GLU A 264 -15.12 -14.53 18.59
C GLU A 264 -15.25 -13.22 17.80
N ALA A 265 -15.82 -13.27 16.59
CA ALA A 265 -16.15 -12.09 15.80
C ALA A 265 -17.13 -11.17 16.54
N HIS A 266 -18.23 -11.72 17.04
CA HIS A 266 -19.23 -10.96 17.79
C HIS A 266 -18.61 -10.28 19.01
N ALA A 267 -17.75 -10.97 19.77
CA ALA A 267 -17.07 -10.39 20.92
C ALA A 267 -16.10 -9.27 20.52
N ALA A 268 -15.33 -9.46 19.44
CA ALA A 268 -14.41 -8.46 18.93
C ALA A 268 -15.15 -7.19 18.45
N PHE A 269 -16.26 -7.36 17.72
CA PHE A 269 -17.06 -6.23 17.22
C PHE A 269 -17.69 -5.45 18.38
N LEU A 270 -18.27 -6.16 19.36
CA LEU A 270 -18.85 -5.51 20.54
C LEU A 270 -17.78 -4.73 21.33
N SER A 271 -16.63 -5.35 21.56
CA SER A 271 -15.50 -4.70 22.24
C SER A 271 -15.05 -3.43 21.52
N ALA A 272 -14.98 -3.48 20.18
CA ALA A 272 -14.60 -2.33 19.36
C ALA A 272 -15.65 -1.21 19.40
N VAL A 273 -16.94 -1.52 19.38
CA VAL A 273 -18.02 -0.52 19.52
C VAL A 273 -18.03 0.12 20.91
N GLU A 274 -17.76 -0.66 21.97
CA GLU A 274 -17.79 -0.15 23.34
C GLU A 274 -16.55 0.67 23.73
N ASN A 275 -15.38 0.31 23.18
CA ASN A 275 -14.09 0.83 23.65
C ASN A 275 -13.23 1.49 22.56
N GLY A 276 -13.61 1.35 21.30
CA GLY A 276 -12.86 1.89 20.16
C GLY A 276 -12.97 3.40 20.01
N GLU A 277 -12.12 3.96 19.16
CA GLU A 277 -12.22 5.36 18.74
C GLU A 277 -13.36 5.53 17.71
N ASP A 278 -14.04 6.68 17.74
CA ASP A 278 -15.10 6.99 16.78
C ASP A 278 -14.57 6.95 15.33
N SER A 279 -15.08 6.02 14.53
CA SER A 279 -14.72 5.83 13.12
C SER A 279 -15.93 5.36 12.29
N GLU A 280 -15.84 5.44 10.96
CA GLU A 280 -16.84 4.90 10.04
C GLU A 280 -16.91 3.37 10.12
N THR A 281 -15.77 2.70 10.26
CA THR A 281 -15.67 1.26 10.54
C THR A 281 -16.41 0.90 11.82
N ILE A 282 -16.18 1.62 12.92
CA ILE A 282 -16.88 1.35 14.19
C ILE A 282 -18.37 1.62 14.07
N THR A 283 -18.76 2.67 13.36
CA THR A 283 -20.18 2.98 13.07
C THR A 283 -20.83 1.86 12.26
N LEU A 284 -20.13 1.32 11.25
CA LEU A 284 -20.57 0.16 10.48
C LEU A 284 -20.79 -1.05 11.41
N LEU A 285 -19.83 -1.36 12.29
CA LEU A 285 -19.94 -2.49 13.20
C LEU A 285 -21.11 -2.35 14.18
N ASP A 286 -21.35 -1.15 14.72
CA ASP A 286 -22.49 -0.87 15.59
C ASP A 286 -23.83 -1.10 14.89
N GLN A 287 -23.96 -0.60 13.65
CA GLN A 287 -25.16 -0.84 12.83
C GLN A 287 -25.33 -2.33 12.51
N TYR A 288 -24.24 -3.01 12.16
CA TYR A 288 -24.31 -4.42 11.80
C TYR A 288 -24.69 -5.29 12.99
N LEU A 289 -24.06 -5.07 14.16
CA LEU A 289 -24.40 -5.76 15.41
C LEU A 289 -25.86 -5.53 15.78
N THR A 290 -26.37 -4.30 15.67
CA THR A 290 -27.78 -3.99 15.94
C THR A 290 -28.72 -4.87 15.11
N ILE A 291 -28.45 -5.03 13.81
CA ILE A 291 -29.28 -5.84 12.91
C ILE A 291 -29.13 -7.33 13.21
N ILE A 292 -27.90 -7.79 13.47
CA ILE A 292 -27.61 -9.19 13.84
C ILE A 292 -28.34 -9.56 15.13
N GLU A 293 -28.28 -8.73 16.16
CA GLU A 293 -28.91 -8.97 17.46
C GLU A 293 -30.45 -8.94 17.35
N ALA A 294 -31.01 -8.01 16.58
CA ALA A 294 -32.44 -7.96 16.29
C ALA A 294 -32.93 -9.24 15.59
N ASN A 295 -32.06 -9.89 14.82
CA ASN A 295 -32.29 -11.15 14.14
C ASN A 295 -31.83 -12.38 14.94
N GLY A 296 -31.59 -12.24 16.25
CA GLY A 296 -31.25 -13.34 17.14
C GLY A 296 -29.87 -13.97 16.89
N GLY A 297 -28.94 -13.19 16.34
CA GLY A 297 -27.59 -13.63 16.01
C GLY A 297 -27.50 -14.48 14.73
N GLN A 298 -28.54 -14.46 13.89
CA GLN A 298 -28.64 -15.31 12.70
C GLN A 298 -28.49 -14.53 11.39
N LEU A 299 -27.87 -15.14 10.38
CA LEU A 299 -27.87 -14.66 9.00
C LEU A 299 -29.25 -14.87 8.38
N THR A 300 -30.13 -13.88 8.58
CA THR A 300 -31.44 -13.80 7.94
C THR A 300 -31.34 -13.02 6.63
N GLU A 301 -32.44 -12.94 5.87
CA GLU A 301 -32.51 -12.14 4.65
C GLU A 301 -32.19 -10.65 4.91
N GLU A 302 -32.60 -10.10 6.05
CA GLU A 302 -32.30 -8.71 6.43
C GLU A 302 -30.79 -8.50 6.72
N VAL A 303 -30.15 -9.45 7.39
CA VAL A 303 -28.70 -9.42 7.65
C VAL A 303 -27.91 -9.58 6.35
N GLU A 304 -28.37 -10.45 5.45
CA GLU A 304 -27.79 -10.63 4.11
C GLU A 304 -27.91 -9.35 3.27
N GLU A 305 -29.10 -8.73 3.25
CA GLU A 305 -29.37 -7.49 2.53
C GLU A 305 -28.44 -6.38 3.04
N PHE A 306 -28.31 -6.21 4.35
CA PHE A 306 -27.40 -5.21 4.92
C PHE A 306 -25.95 -5.37 4.43
N ARG A 307 -25.38 -6.58 4.55
CA ARG A 307 -23.97 -6.79 4.19
C ARG A 307 -23.73 -6.72 2.68
N THR A 308 -24.71 -7.10 1.86
CA THR A 308 -24.62 -7.04 0.39
C THR A 308 -24.75 -5.60 -0.10
N ASP A 309 -25.73 -4.84 0.38
CA ASP A 309 -25.91 -3.42 0.06
C ASP A 309 -24.68 -2.60 0.45
N TYR A 310 -24.12 -2.84 1.64
CA TYR A 310 -22.91 -2.13 2.08
C TYR A 310 -21.70 -2.46 1.20
N SER A 311 -21.51 -3.74 0.86
CA SER A 311 -20.42 -4.17 -0.02
C SER A 311 -20.56 -3.61 -1.44
N GLU A 312 -21.78 -3.46 -1.95
CA GLU A 312 -22.04 -2.81 -3.23
C GLU A 312 -21.74 -1.31 -3.19
N ALA A 313 -22.21 -0.61 -2.16
CA ALA A 313 -21.93 0.82 -1.98
C ALA A 313 -20.41 1.11 -1.89
N LEU A 314 -19.66 0.25 -1.19
CA LEU A 314 -18.21 0.36 -1.07
C LEU A 314 -17.49 0.23 -2.43
N LYS A 315 -18.01 -0.60 -3.36
CA LYS A 315 -17.46 -0.75 -4.71
C LYS A 315 -17.75 0.43 -5.63
N GLU A 316 -18.82 1.18 -5.36
CA GLU A 316 -19.19 2.37 -6.14
C GLU A 316 -18.39 3.62 -5.74
N GLY A 317 -17.59 3.53 -4.66
CA GLY A 317 -16.73 4.57 -4.13
C GLY A 317 -17.42 5.38 -3.03
N ILE A 318 -16.75 5.49 -1.88
CA ILE A 318 -17.07 6.47 -0.82
C ILE A 318 -16.73 7.88 -1.34
#